data_AF-A0AAD8PUQ7-F1
#
_entry.id   AF-A0AAD8PUQ7-F1
#
_cell.length_a   1.000
_cell.length_b   1.000
_cell.length_c   1.000
_cell.angle_alpha   90.00
_cell.angle_beta   90.00
_cell.angle_gamma   90.00
#
_symmetry.space_group_name_H-M   'P 1'
#
loop_
_entity.id
_entity.type
_entity.pdbx_description
1 polymer ?
#
loop_
_entity_poly.entity_id
_entity_poly.type
_entity_poly.pdbx_seq_one_letter_code
_entity_poly.pdbx_strand_id
1 'polypeptide(L)'
;MASCQVQGEPGLYGLGIRVAFYIQWFGAIVVEYLDVADLPDMRLLGLLFSAAALIGLVVRLSAAALQPADVYIVLLLATGVYIFLVPLYAWKAVTCFRPYWDPFRWSSETPTPAFKGLNFALLLAVTSLAIWYWCAFVPENPCSSEQYGFLFSRISLGNKGFIASNAILYLVILLACALILLLKIGCKVPYWRARRKKRRVSKTHIVAVKELKTLSDVAVAATLTAAVELAVSWNGITDANYVSDTAQVLPLLVSAGFLVRMLFLHFAAADGGSDSSEDESDYWASHSYMTESQGGLPPAPPPTHPRG
;
A
#
# COMPACT_ATOMS: atom_id res chain seq x y z
N MET A 1 28.06 9.98 31.22
CA MET A 1 27.34 9.16 30.23
C MET A 1 26.13 9.96 29.81
N ALA A 2 26.00 10.32 28.54
CA ALA A 2 24.82 11.04 28.07
C ALA A 2 23.61 10.13 28.25
N SER A 3 22.60 10.58 28.99
CA SER A 3 21.36 9.82 29.15
C SER A 3 20.65 9.77 27.80
N CYS A 4 20.59 8.61 27.15
CA CYS A 4 19.84 8.41 25.90
C CYS A 4 18.34 8.24 26.16
N GLN A 5 17.78 9.01 27.10
CA GLN A 5 16.34 9.03 27.32
C GLN A 5 15.64 9.66 26.13
N VAL A 6 14.58 8.98 25.68
CA VAL A 6 13.87 9.39 24.48
C VAL A 6 12.89 10.49 24.84
N GLN A 7 13.13 11.71 24.35
CA GLN A 7 12.16 12.79 24.44
C GLN A 7 11.42 12.82 23.11
N GLY A 8 10.27 12.15 23.08
CA GLY A 8 9.54 11.95 21.83
C GLY A 8 9.08 13.26 21.20
N GLU A 9 8.77 13.20 19.91
CA GLU A 9 8.26 14.33 19.13
C GLU A 9 6.77 14.10 18.76
N PRO A 10 5.81 14.57 19.59
CA PRO A 10 4.38 14.33 19.36
C PRO A 10 3.86 14.91 18.04
N GLY A 11 4.55 15.91 17.49
CA GLY A 11 4.20 16.50 16.20
C GLY A 11 4.42 15.57 15.00
N LEU A 12 5.21 14.51 15.15
CA LEU A 12 5.51 13.54 14.07
C LEU A 12 4.68 12.26 14.17
N TYR A 13 4.44 11.77 15.38
CA TYR A 13 3.77 10.48 15.62
C TYR A 13 2.92 10.49 16.91
N GLY A 14 2.44 11.65 17.34
CA GLY A 14 1.51 11.74 18.47
C GLY A 14 0.26 10.88 18.27
N LEU A 15 -0.48 10.63 19.35
CA LEU A 15 -1.60 9.69 19.37
C LEU A 15 -2.59 9.93 18.22
N GLY A 16 -2.96 11.18 17.93
CA GLY A 16 -3.91 11.49 16.86
C GLY A 16 -3.40 11.08 15.48
N ILE A 17 -2.11 11.26 15.22
CA ILE A 17 -1.46 10.84 13.97
C ILE A 17 -1.43 9.31 13.88
N ARG A 18 -0.99 8.62 14.94
CA ARG A 18 -0.95 7.14 14.97
C ARG A 18 -2.32 6.53 14.70
N VAL A 19 -3.34 6.99 15.43
CA VAL A 19 -4.72 6.52 15.26
C VAL A 19 -5.24 6.85 13.87
N ALA A 20 -4.92 8.01 13.30
CA ALA A 20 -5.28 8.34 11.91
C ALA A 20 -4.72 7.34 10.90
N PHE A 21 -3.45 6.92 11.06
CA PHE A 21 -2.84 5.87 10.24
C PHE A 21 -3.51 4.50 10.45
N TYR A 22 -3.86 4.15 11.69
CA TYR A 22 -4.54 2.88 11.97
C TYR A 22 -5.92 2.82 11.35
N ILE A 23 -6.73 3.88 11.52
CA ILE A 23 -8.02 4.02 10.84
C ILE A 23 -7.83 3.90 9.33
N GLN A 24 -6.76 4.49 8.78
CA GLN A 24 -6.48 4.41 7.36
C GLN A 24 -6.16 2.99 6.87
N TRP A 25 -5.31 2.26 7.60
CA TRP A 25 -4.92 0.89 7.25
C TRP A 25 -6.09 -0.07 7.38
N PHE A 26 -6.78 -0.08 8.53
CA PHE A 26 -7.94 -0.96 8.73
C PHE A 26 -9.14 -0.53 7.87
N GLY A 27 -9.33 0.78 7.69
CA GLY A 27 -10.37 1.32 6.82
C GLY A 27 -10.21 0.88 5.37
N ALA A 28 -8.99 0.93 4.83
CA ALA A 28 -8.71 0.43 3.48
C ALA A 28 -9.03 -1.07 3.33
N ILE A 29 -8.73 -1.87 4.36
CA ILE A 29 -9.05 -3.32 4.36
C ILE A 29 -10.56 -3.54 4.39
N VAL A 30 -11.30 -2.82 5.23
CA VAL A 30 -12.77 -2.92 5.33
C VAL A 30 -13.43 -2.49 4.02
N VAL A 31 -13.01 -1.36 3.45
CA VAL A 31 -13.54 -0.84 2.18
C VAL A 31 -13.25 -1.81 1.02
N GLU A 32 -12.06 -2.43 0.99
CA GLU A 32 -11.73 -3.46 -0.02
C GLU A 32 -12.52 -4.77 0.19
N TYR A 33 -12.77 -5.15 1.44
CA TYR A 33 -13.58 -6.31 1.78
C TYR A 33 -15.03 -6.15 1.29
N LEU A 34 -15.63 -4.99 1.59
CA LEU A 34 -17.00 -4.61 1.22
C LEU A 34 -17.17 -4.24 -0.27
N ASP A 35 -16.07 -4.21 -1.05
CA ASP A 35 -16.06 -3.87 -2.49
C ASP A 35 -16.70 -2.50 -2.79
N VAL A 36 -16.45 -1.52 -1.92
CA VAL A 36 -16.98 -0.15 -2.06
C VAL A 36 -16.25 0.58 -3.19
N ALA A 37 -17.01 1.30 -4.03
CA ALA A 37 -16.51 1.97 -5.23
C ALA A 37 -15.37 2.98 -4.98
N ASP A 38 -15.36 3.68 -3.83
CA ASP A 38 -14.37 4.73 -3.56
C ASP A 38 -13.10 4.25 -2.83
N LEU A 39 -12.75 2.96 -2.95
CA LEU A 39 -11.46 2.41 -2.52
C LEU A 39 -10.23 3.21 -3.03
N PRO A 40 -10.21 3.76 -4.27
CA PRO A 40 -9.11 4.61 -4.72
C PRO A 40 -8.90 5.88 -3.88
N ASP A 41 -9.98 6.47 -3.36
CA ASP A 41 -9.91 7.68 -2.53
C ASP A 41 -9.28 7.38 -1.17
N MET A 42 -9.61 6.22 -0.59
CA MET A 42 -8.91 5.71 0.60
C MET A 42 -7.43 5.46 0.30
N ARG A 43 -7.08 4.84 -0.83
CA ARG A 43 -5.66 4.62 -1.16
C ARG A 43 -4.92 5.94 -1.39
N LEU A 44 -5.57 6.95 -1.96
CA LEU A 44 -5.03 8.29 -2.11
C LEU A 44 -4.78 8.97 -0.76
N LEU A 45 -5.74 8.90 0.17
CA LEU A 45 -5.59 9.47 1.50
C LEU A 45 -4.41 8.83 2.26
N GLY A 46 -4.27 7.51 2.19
CA GLY A 46 -3.11 6.81 2.77
C GLY A 46 -1.79 7.24 2.15
N LEU A 47 -1.74 7.42 0.83
CA LEU A 47 -0.55 7.91 0.13
C LEU A 47 -0.18 9.33 0.57
N LEU A 48 -1.17 10.21 0.75
CA LEU A 48 -0.95 11.58 1.23
C LEU A 48 -0.42 11.59 2.67
N PHE A 49 -0.93 10.72 3.54
CA PHE A 49 -0.38 10.58 4.90
C PHE A 49 1.06 10.05 4.89
N SER A 50 1.36 9.03 4.09
CA SER A 50 2.73 8.54 3.94
C SER A 50 3.67 9.62 3.40
N ALA A 51 3.22 10.44 2.45
CA ALA A 51 3.99 11.57 1.94
C ALA A 51 4.19 12.65 3.01
N ALA A 52 3.14 12.98 3.78
CA ALA A 52 3.22 13.95 4.87
C ALA A 52 4.19 13.48 5.98
N ALA A 53 4.14 12.21 6.37
CA ALA A 53 5.07 11.63 7.33
C ALA A 53 6.52 11.68 6.82
N LEU A 54 6.75 11.35 5.55
CA LEU A 54 8.08 11.44 4.94
C LEU A 54 8.60 12.88 4.92
N ILE A 55 7.79 13.84 4.46
CA ILE A 55 8.18 15.25 4.38
C ILE A 55 8.43 15.80 5.80
N GLY A 56 7.54 15.53 6.74
CA GLY A 56 7.69 15.91 8.14
C GLY A 56 8.98 15.38 8.75
N LEU A 57 9.31 14.12 8.47
CA LEU A 57 10.55 13.49 8.90
C LEU A 57 11.79 14.19 8.31
N VAL A 58 11.80 14.44 7.00
CA VAL A 58 12.94 15.12 6.33
C VAL A 58 13.13 16.54 6.86
N VAL A 59 12.05 17.29 7.05
CA VAL A 59 12.10 18.65 7.62
C VAL A 59 12.68 18.60 9.03
N ARG A 60 12.22 17.69 9.88
CA ARG A 60 12.69 17.58 11.27
C ARG A 60 14.13 17.07 11.37
N LEU A 61 14.54 16.15 10.49
CA LEU A 61 15.93 15.73 10.37
C LEU A 61 16.87 16.90 9.99
N SER A 62 16.37 17.86 9.22
CA SER A 62 17.16 19.04 8.82
C SER A 62 17.25 20.12 9.90
N ALA A 63 16.26 20.20 10.79
CA ALA A 63 16.13 21.27 11.78
C ALA A 63 16.52 20.86 13.21
N ALA A 64 16.49 19.56 13.53
CA ALA A 64 16.72 19.03 14.86
C ALA A 64 17.50 17.71 14.82
N ALA A 65 18.20 17.40 15.93
CA ALA A 65 18.79 16.09 16.15
C ALA A 65 17.69 15.14 16.67
N LEU A 66 16.97 14.50 15.74
CA LEU A 66 15.99 13.45 16.08
C LEU A 66 16.68 12.22 16.64
N GLN A 67 16.00 11.52 17.55
CA GLN A 67 16.51 10.27 18.09
C GLN A 67 16.18 9.10 17.15
N PRO A 68 16.98 8.01 17.13
CA PRO A 68 16.72 6.85 16.27
C PRO A 68 15.31 6.26 16.42
N ALA A 69 14.78 6.20 17.64
CA ALA A 69 13.42 5.74 17.91
C ALA A 69 12.34 6.58 17.20
N ASP A 70 12.47 7.91 17.19
CA ASP A 70 11.52 8.81 16.50
C ASP A 70 11.52 8.54 14.99
N VAL A 71 12.72 8.49 14.41
CA VAL A 71 12.91 8.25 12.97
C VAL A 71 12.34 6.87 12.60
N TYR A 72 12.59 5.86 13.43
CA TYR A 72 12.06 4.51 13.24
C TYR A 72 10.53 4.47 13.24
N ILE A 73 9.88 5.10 14.23
CA ILE A 73 8.41 5.12 14.34
C ILE A 73 7.79 5.83 13.13
N VAL A 74 8.30 6.99 12.75
CA VAL A 74 7.79 7.74 11.60
C VAL A 74 8.04 6.99 10.29
N LEU A 75 9.18 6.30 10.18
CA LEU A 75 9.47 5.45 9.02
C LEU A 75 8.49 4.26 8.93
N LEU A 76 8.10 3.64 10.05
CA LEU A 76 7.05 2.61 10.08
C LEU A 76 5.70 3.17 9.59
N LEU A 77 5.31 4.36 10.04
CA LEU A 77 4.08 5.02 9.58
C LEU A 77 4.14 5.32 8.08
N ALA A 78 5.24 5.93 7.60
CA ALA A 78 5.43 6.29 6.20
C ALA A 78 5.46 5.06 5.28
N THR A 79 6.08 3.96 5.72
CA THR A 79 6.15 2.70 4.98
C THR A 79 4.88 1.85 5.06
N GLY A 80 3.96 2.16 5.97
CA GLY A 80 2.82 1.30 6.29
C GLY A 80 1.96 0.92 5.10
N VAL A 81 1.68 1.86 4.19
CA VAL A 81 0.93 1.59 2.95
C VAL A 81 1.64 0.62 2.01
N TYR A 82 2.97 0.50 2.11
CA TYR A 82 3.79 -0.35 1.27
C TYR A 82 4.07 -1.73 1.87
N ILE A 83 4.00 -1.88 3.19
CA ILE A 83 4.26 -3.16 3.86
C ILE A 83 3.23 -4.22 3.47
N PHE A 84 1.99 -3.83 3.16
CA PHE A 84 0.96 -4.73 2.61
C PHE A 84 1.38 -5.41 1.29
N LEU A 85 2.30 -4.82 0.53
CA LEU A 85 2.81 -5.44 -0.69
C LEU A 85 3.79 -6.59 -0.39
N VAL A 86 4.45 -6.60 0.78
CA VAL A 86 5.50 -7.57 1.10
C VAL A 86 4.98 -9.02 1.12
N PRO A 87 3.91 -9.38 1.86
CA PRO A 87 3.35 -10.73 1.80
C PRO A 87 2.88 -11.12 0.41
N LEU A 88 2.34 -10.17 -0.37
CA LEU A 88 1.83 -10.43 -1.71
C LEU A 88 2.96 -10.76 -2.68
N TYR A 89 4.09 -10.04 -2.61
CA TYR A 89 5.27 -10.37 -3.41
C TYR A 89 5.99 -11.62 -2.91
N ALA A 90 6.04 -11.87 -1.60
CA ALA A 90 6.55 -13.11 -1.04
C ALA A 90 5.73 -14.31 -1.54
N TRP A 91 4.40 -14.19 -1.52
CA TRP A 91 3.47 -15.18 -2.08
C TRP A 91 3.70 -15.40 -3.58
N LYS A 92 3.89 -14.33 -4.35
CA LYS A 92 4.24 -14.42 -5.78
C LYS A 92 5.56 -15.14 -6.00
N ALA A 93 6.57 -14.89 -5.17
CA ALA A 93 7.86 -15.59 -5.25
C ALA A 93 7.70 -17.09 -4.96
N VAL A 94 6.99 -17.44 -3.88
CA VAL A 94 6.73 -18.85 -3.49
C VAL A 94 5.92 -19.59 -4.55
N THR A 95 4.95 -18.92 -5.17
CA THR A 95 4.11 -19.51 -6.23
C THR A 95 4.74 -19.42 -7.63
N CYS A 96 6.02 -19.03 -7.73
CA CYS A 96 6.77 -18.87 -8.98
C CYS A 96 6.05 -17.98 -10.02
N PHE A 97 5.43 -16.89 -9.56
CA PHE A 97 4.69 -15.92 -10.38
C PHE A 97 3.58 -16.53 -11.26
N ARG A 98 2.98 -17.65 -10.81
CA ARG A 98 1.88 -18.29 -11.54
C ARG A 98 0.64 -17.39 -11.57
N PRO A 99 0.10 -17.01 -12.74
CA PRO A 99 -1.06 -16.11 -12.87
C PRO A 99 -2.38 -16.62 -12.27
N TYR A 100 -2.40 -17.87 -11.79
CA TYR A 100 -3.56 -18.49 -11.16
C TYR A 100 -3.70 -18.08 -9.69
N TRP A 101 -2.60 -17.77 -9.00
CA TRP A 101 -2.58 -17.42 -7.58
C TRP A 101 -2.41 -15.91 -7.32
N ASP A 102 -2.54 -15.08 -8.37
CA ASP A 102 -2.29 -13.64 -8.28
C ASP A 102 -3.52 -12.90 -7.73
N PRO A 103 -3.50 -12.39 -6.48
CA PRO A 103 -4.65 -11.72 -5.88
C PRO A 103 -5.04 -10.44 -6.63
N PHE A 104 -4.04 -9.74 -7.20
CA PHE A 104 -4.24 -8.49 -7.94
C PHE A 104 -4.90 -8.70 -9.31
N ARG A 105 -5.03 -9.94 -9.77
CA ARG A 105 -5.68 -10.21 -11.06
C ARG A 105 -7.17 -9.89 -11.04
N TRP A 106 -7.78 -9.88 -9.86
CA TRP A 106 -9.21 -9.68 -9.66
C TRP A 106 -9.55 -8.35 -8.98
N SER A 107 -8.58 -7.47 -8.74
CA SER A 107 -8.87 -6.13 -8.26
C SER A 107 -9.48 -5.29 -9.39
N SER A 108 -10.64 -4.69 -9.14
CA SER A 108 -11.36 -3.83 -10.10
C SER A 108 -10.68 -2.46 -10.31
N GLU A 109 -9.61 -2.16 -9.57
CA GLU A 109 -8.97 -0.85 -9.61
C GLU A 109 -8.20 -0.58 -10.91
N THR A 110 -8.54 0.52 -11.56
CA THR A 110 -7.77 1.12 -12.65
C THR A 110 -7.11 2.41 -12.17
N PRO A 111 -5.94 2.34 -11.49
CA PRO A 111 -5.33 3.55 -10.94
C PRO A 111 -4.91 4.51 -12.05
N THR A 112 -5.17 5.80 -11.81
CA THR A 112 -4.80 6.87 -12.73
C THR A 112 -3.28 6.91 -12.94
N PRO A 113 -2.78 7.34 -14.12
CA PRO A 113 -1.34 7.43 -14.38
C PRO A 113 -0.60 8.33 -13.38
N ALA A 114 -1.23 9.44 -12.98
CA ALA A 114 -0.68 10.37 -12.00
C ALA A 114 -0.49 9.70 -10.62
N PHE A 115 -1.51 8.98 -10.14
CA PHE A 115 -1.43 8.20 -8.90
C PHE A 115 -0.30 7.17 -8.96
N LYS A 116 -0.17 6.43 -10.07
CA LYS A 116 0.91 5.45 -10.27
C LYS A 116 2.29 6.11 -10.18
N GLY A 117 2.47 7.27 -10.82
CA GLY A 117 3.72 8.02 -10.80
C GLY A 117 4.06 8.51 -9.40
N LEU A 118 3.10 9.12 -8.71
CA LEU A 118 3.27 9.64 -7.36
C LEU A 118 3.55 8.52 -6.34
N ASN A 119 2.80 7.43 -6.40
CA ASN A 119 3.00 6.27 -5.55
C ASN A 119 4.39 5.65 -5.74
N PHE A 120 4.85 5.59 -6.99
CA PHE A 120 6.17 5.07 -7.30
C PHE A 120 7.29 6.00 -6.82
N ALA A 121 7.12 7.31 -7.00
CA ALA A 121 8.07 8.31 -6.49
C ALA A 121 8.16 8.30 -4.96
N LEU A 122 7.02 8.20 -4.28
CA LEU A 122 6.97 8.11 -2.82
C LEU A 122 7.63 6.81 -2.32
N LEU A 123 7.37 5.68 -2.96
CA LEU A 123 8.04 4.42 -2.65
C LEU A 123 9.57 4.54 -2.77
N LEU A 124 10.07 5.15 -3.85
CA LEU A 124 11.51 5.40 -4.03
C LEU A 124 12.08 6.30 -2.94
N ALA A 125 11.38 7.38 -2.58
CA ALA A 125 11.85 8.32 -1.57
C ALA A 125 11.88 7.67 -0.17
N VAL A 126 10.81 6.97 0.21
CA VAL A 126 10.73 6.25 1.50
C VAL A 126 11.79 5.15 1.59
N THR A 127 11.97 4.33 0.55
CA THR A 127 12.97 3.25 0.56
C THR A 127 14.39 3.79 0.61
N SER A 128 14.67 4.89 -0.09
CA SER A 128 15.98 5.55 -0.04
C SER A 128 16.28 6.09 1.37
N LEU A 129 15.31 6.77 1.99
CA LEU A 129 15.45 7.26 3.37
C LEU A 129 15.60 6.11 4.37
N ALA A 130 14.86 5.01 4.18
CA ALA A 130 14.97 3.82 5.01
C ALA A 130 16.37 3.19 4.94
N ILE A 131 16.94 3.06 3.74
CA ILE A 131 18.30 2.55 3.55
C ILE A 131 19.31 3.46 4.24
N TRP A 132 19.20 4.78 4.06
CA TRP A 132 20.06 5.75 4.75
C TRP A 132 19.94 5.60 6.28
N TYR A 133 18.72 5.47 6.80
CA TYR A 133 18.47 5.29 8.23
C TYR A 133 19.20 4.06 8.78
N TRP A 134 19.04 2.90 8.15
CA TRP A 134 19.66 1.66 8.63
C TRP A 134 21.18 1.60 8.39
N CYS A 135 21.67 2.11 7.26
CA CYS A 135 23.08 1.97 6.89
C CYS A 135 24.00 3.06 7.46
N ALA A 136 23.50 4.28 7.65
CA ALA A 136 24.30 5.42 8.08
C ALA A 136 23.83 5.95 9.44
N PHE A 137 22.54 6.26 9.58
CA PHE A 137 22.04 6.93 10.78
C PHE A 137 22.13 6.06 12.04
N VAL A 138 21.60 4.83 12.02
CA VAL A 138 21.58 3.96 13.21
C VAL A 138 23.00 3.58 13.68
N PRO A 139 23.94 3.16 12.80
CA PRO A 139 25.29 2.77 13.23
C PRO A 139 26.12 3.94 13.79
N GLU A 140 25.93 5.15 13.29
CA GLU A 140 26.65 6.34 13.74
C GLU A 140 26.09 6.92 15.05
N ASN A 141 24.81 6.65 15.35
CA ASN A 141 24.17 7.17 16.55
C ASN A 141 24.53 6.34 17.81
N PRO A 142 25.14 6.94 18.85
CA PRO A 142 25.54 6.22 20.06
C PRO A 142 24.34 5.70 20.86
N CYS A 143 23.19 6.39 20.78
CA CYS A 143 21.97 6.03 21.49
C CYS A 143 21.19 4.85 20.87
N SER A 144 21.58 4.37 19.69
CA SER A 144 20.90 3.26 19.03
C SER A 144 20.92 1.96 19.85
N SER A 145 21.96 1.76 20.68
CA SER A 145 22.07 0.55 21.51
C SER A 145 21.08 0.52 22.68
N GLU A 146 20.69 1.69 23.20
CA GLU A 146 19.77 1.84 24.34
C GLU A 146 18.31 1.95 23.91
N GLN A 147 18.06 2.12 22.60
CA GLN A 147 16.72 2.24 22.03
C GLN A 147 16.26 0.93 21.40
N TYR A 148 14.95 0.72 21.34
CA TYR A 148 14.35 -0.54 20.95
C TYR A 148 13.43 -0.40 19.74
N GLY A 149 13.51 -1.38 18.84
CA GLY A 149 12.58 -1.58 17.73
C GLY A 149 11.80 -2.89 17.89
N PHE A 150 10.88 -3.12 16.96
CA PHE A 150 10.01 -4.30 16.96
C PHE A 150 10.42 -5.33 15.91
N LEU A 151 10.59 -6.58 16.37
CA LEU A 151 10.68 -7.78 15.53
C LEU A 151 10.04 -8.97 16.27
N PHE A 152 8.72 -8.91 16.50
CA PHE A 152 7.97 -9.88 17.33
C PHE A 152 8.52 -10.08 18.75
N SER A 153 9.46 -9.23 19.14
CA SER A 153 10.20 -9.22 20.39
C SER A 153 10.90 -7.86 20.51
N ARG A 154 11.29 -7.51 21.73
CA ARG A 154 12.05 -6.28 22.02
C ARG A 154 13.49 -6.47 21.56
N ILE A 155 13.89 -5.76 20.51
CA ILE A 155 15.25 -5.82 19.97
C ILE A 155 15.87 -4.42 20.00
N SER A 156 17.13 -4.33 20.41
CA SER A 156 17.90 -3.07 20.36
C SER A 156 18.08 -2.61 18.92
N LEU A 157 17.85 -1.32 18.64
CA LEU A 157 18.06 -0.71 17.32
C LEU A 157 19.53 -0.85 16.86
N GLY A 158 20.48 -0.87 17.80
CA GLY A 158 21.90 -1.08 17.55
C GLY A 158 22.29 -2.53 17.21
N ASN A 159 21.36 -3.48 17.22
CA ASN A 159 21.67 -4.87 16.89
C ASN A 159 22.03 -5.00 15.39
N LYS A 160 23.26 -5.43 15.11
CA LYS A 160 23.80 -5.58 13.75
C LYS A 160 22.94 -6.46 12.84
N GLY A 161 22.37 -7.56 13.37
CA GLY A 161 21.50 -8.45 12.60
C GLY A 161 20.20 -7.75 12.21
N PHE A 162 19.59 -7.04 13.15
CA PHE A 162 18.36 -6.28 12.90
C PHE A 162 18.56 -5.15 11.89
N ILE A 163 19.68 -4.43 11.99
CA ILE A 163 20.08 -3.40 11.03
C ILE A 163 20.24 -4.01 9.63
N ALA A 164 21.04 -5.09 9.52
CA ALA A 164 21.32 -5.73 8.24
C ALA A 164 20.05 -6.28 7.57
N SER A 165 19.17 -6.95 8.32
CA SER A 165 17.92 -7.49 7.78
C SER A 165 17.01 -6.41 7.21
N ASN A 166 16.80 -5.31 7.94
CA ASN A 166 15.98 -4.21 7.45
C ASN A 166 16.63 -3.50 6.26
N ALA A 167 17.93 -3.23 6.29
CA ALA A 167 18.67 -2.63 5.18
C ALA A 167 18.55 -3.46 3.90
N ILE A 168 18.71 -4.79 3.99
CA ILE A 168 18.57 -5.71 2.85
C ILE A 168 17.14 -5.67 2.31
N LEU A 169 16.12 -5.68 3.17
CA LEU A 169 14.72 -5.62 2.75
C LEU A 169 14.44 -4.37 1.91
N TYR A 170 14.83 -3.19 2.38
CA TYR A 170 14.62 -1.95 1.63
C TYR A 170 15.48 -1.86 0.38
N LEU A 171 16.70 -2.41 0.41
CA LEU A 171 17.58 -2.47 -0.76
C LEU A 171 16.99 -3.37 -1.87
N VAL A 172 16.43 -4.52 -1.53
CA VAL A 172 15.73 -5.40 -2.49
C VAL A 172 14.54 -4.68 -3.12
N ILE A 173 13.75 -3.95 -2.33
CA ILE A 173 12.63 -3.16 -2.84
C ILE A 173 13.12 -2.07 -3.80
N LEU A 174 14.20 -1.36 -3.44
CA LEU A 174 14.79 -0.32 -4.29
C LEU A 174 15.31 -0.89 -5.63
N LEU A 175 16.03 -2.02 -5.59
CA LEU A 175 16.51 -2.70 -6.80
C LEU A 175 15.36 -3.16 -7.69
N ALA A 176 14.28 -3.69 -7.11
CA ALA A 176 13.08 -4.05 -7.87
C ALA A 176 12.44 -2.83 -8.54
N CYS A 177 12.38 -1.68 -7.85
CA CYS A 177 11.88 -0.44 -8.42
C CYS A 177 12.78 0.06 -9.58
N ALA A 178 14.10 0.04 -9.40
CA ALA A 178 15.06 0.41 -10.43
C ALA A 178 14.95 -0.49 -11.67
N LEU A 179 14.81 -1.81 -11.49
CA LEU A 179 14.61 -2.75 -12.59
C LEU A 179 13.33 -2.43 -13.37
N ILE A 180 12.21 -2.13 -12.69
CA ILE A 180 10.94 -1.76 -13.34
C ILE A 180 11.09 -0.47 -14.14
N LEU A 181 11.83 0.53 -13.63
CA LEU A 181 12.14 1.76 -14.36
C LEU A 181 12.96 1.49 -15.61
N LEU A 182 14.05 0.72 -15.48
CA LEU A 182 14.92 0.38 -16.60
C LEU A 182 14.16 -0.39 -17.69
N LEU A 183 13.28 -1.32 -17.31
CA LEU A 183 12.42 -2.04 -18.25
C LEU A 183 11.39 -1.13 -18.95
N LYS A 184 10.95 -0.04 -18.32
CA LYS A 184 10.07 0.95 -18.96
C LYS A 184 10.83 1.91 -19.89
N ILE A 185 12.05 2.27 -19.53
CA ILE A 185 12.87 3.26 -20.27
C ILE A 185 13.63 2.60 -21.43
N GLY A 186 14.32 1.50 -21.17
CA GLY A 186 15.25 0.87 -22.13
C GLY A 186 14.59 -0.14 -23.07
N CYS A 187 13.28 -0.37 -22.94
CA CYS A 187 12.62 -1.50 -23.56
C CYS A 187 11.22 -1.09 -24.02
N LYS A 188 11.10 -0.66 -25.30
CA LYS A 188 9.90 -0.99 -26.10
C LYS A 188 9.87 -2.51 -26.30
N VAL A 189 9.85 -3.29 -25.21
CA VAL A 189 9.88 -4.74 -25.26
C VAL A 189 8.46 -5.21 -25.58
N PRO A 190 8.23 -5.86 -26.73
CA PRO A 190 6.92 -6.33 -27.16
C PRO A 190 6.46 -7.59 -26.36
N TYR A 191 7.07 -7.90 -25.23
CA TYR A 191 6.95 -9.21 -24.58
C TYR A 191 5.69 -9.40 -23.73
N TRP A 192 5.00 -8.33 -23.32
CA TRP A 192 3.85 -8.44 -22.40
C TRP A 192 2.48 -8.22 -23.06
N ARG A 193 2.40 -8.28 -24.39
CA ARG A 193 1.10 -8.41 -25.10
C ARG A 193 0.73 -9.88 -25.31
N ALA A 194 0.96 -10.72 -24.31
CA ALA A 194 0.33 -12.03 -24.30
C ALA A 194 -1.18 -11.80 -24.10
N ARG A 195 -1.97 -12.01 -25.17
CA ARG A 195 -3.43 -12.20 -25.08
C ARG A 195 -3.67 -13.36 -24.12
N ARG A 196 -3.75 -13.07 -22.82
CA ARG A 196 -4.01 -14.06 -21.78
C ARG A 196 -5.44 -14.53 -21.98
N LYS A 197 -5.61 -15.73 -22.56
CA LYS A 197 -6.90 -16.43 -22.57
C LYS A 197 -7.46 -16.40 -21.13
N LYS A 198 -8.64 -15.79 -20.95
CA LYS A 198 -9.39 -15.85 -19.69
C LYS A 198 -9.71 -17.33 -19.43
N ARG A 199 -8.80 -18.03 -18.76
CA ARG A 199 -9.09 -19.37 -18.23
C ARG A 199 -10.23 -19.18 -17.24
N ARG A 200 -11.36 -19.88 -17.44
CA ARG A 200 -12.46 -19.88 -16.48
C ARG A 200 -11.91 -20.44 -15.16
N VAL A 201 -11.83 -19.58 -14.15
CA VAL A 201 -11.45 -19.96 -12.78
C VAL A 201 -12.74 -20.09 -11.99
N SER A 202 -12.83 -21.09 -11.12
CA SER A 202 -14.00 -21.29 -10.25
C SER A 202 -14.24 -20.06 -9.37
N LYS A 203 -15.51 -19.67 -9.18
CA LYS A 203 -15.90 -18.60 -8.25
C LYS A 203 -15.39 -18.87 -6.83
N THR A 204 -15.41 -20.14 -6.40
CA THR A 204 -14.92 -20.56 -5.07
C THR A 204 -13.43 -20.26 -4.86
N HIS A 205 -12.61 -20.41 -5.89
CA HIS A 205 -11.19 -20.08 -5.82
C HIS A 205 -10.96 -18.58 -5.70
N ILE A 206 -11.74 -17.78 -6.43
CA ILE A 206 -11.65 -16.31 -6.38
C ILE A 206 -11.97 -15.81 -4.96
N VAL A 207 -13.05 -16.32 -4.37
CA VAL A 207 -13.44 -16.00 -2.98
C VAL A 207 -12.34 -16.43 -2.01
N ALA A 208 -11.83 -17.66 -2.10
CA ALA A 208 -10.78 -18.14 -1.21
C ALA A 208 -9.49 -17.29 -1.27
N VAL A 209 -9.07 -16.86 -2.47
CA VAL A 209 -7.90 -15.98 -2.63
C VAL A 209 -8.17 -14.57 -2.07
N LYS A 210 -9.40 -14.04 -2.22
CA LYS A 210 -9.79 -12.75 -1.64
C LYS A 210 -9.76 -12.81 -0.11
N GLU A 211 -10.38 -13.82 0.50
CA GLU A 211 -10.39 -14.03 1.95
C GLU A 211 -8.96 -14.19 2.51
N LEU A 212 -8.13 -15.00 1.86
CA LEU A 212 -6.73 -15.17 2.26
C LEU A 212 -5.94 -13.86 2.19
N LYS A 213 -6.18 -13.04 1.15
CA LYS A 213 -5.57 -11.71 1.03
C LYS A 213 -6.02 -10.82 2.19
N THR A 214 -7.33 -10.73 2.46
CA THR A 214 -7.88 -9.91 3.54
C THR A 214 -7.30 -10.33 4.89
N LEU A 215 -7.23 -11.63 5.19
CA LEU A 215 -6.61 -12.14 6.42
C LEU A 215 -5.13 -11.76 6.52
N SER A 216 -4.38 -11.88 5.43
CA SER A 216 -2.99 -11.45 5.36
C SER A 216 -2.85 -9.95 5.63
N ASP A 217 -3.71 -9.13 5.04
CA ASP A 217 -3.67 -7.67 5.23
C ASP A 217 -4.02 -7.30 6.68
N VAL A 218 -5.05 -7.92 7.27
CA VAL A 218 -5.39 -7.71 8.70
C VAL A 218 -4.20 -8.08 9.60
N ALA A 219 -3.55 -9.22 9.35
CA ALA A 219 -2.39 -9.65 10.12
C ALA A 219 -1.22 -8.67 10.01
N VAL A 220 -0.95 -8.13 8.81
CA VAL A 220 0.07 -7.11 8.59
C VAL A 220 -0.29 -5.81 9.31
N ALA A 221 -1.52 -5.32 9.17
CA ALA A 221 -1.98 -4.09 9.82
C ALA A 221 -1.87 -4.19 11.35
N ALA A 222 -2.30 -5.33 11.92
CA ALA A 222 -2.18 -5.61 13.36
C ALA A 222 -0.71 -5.67 13.81
N THR A 223 0.14 -6.34 13.04
CA THR A 223 1.58 -6.43 13.33
C THR A 223 2.24 -5.05 13.28
N LEU A 224 1.91 -4.23 12.29
CA LEU A 224 2.45 -2.88 12.14
C LEU A 224 1.97 -1.94 13.25
N THR A 225 0.70 -2.04 13.63
CA THR A 225 0.13 -1.31 14.78
C THR A 225 0.87 -1.69 16.07
N ALA A 226 1.04 -3.00 16.31
CA ALA A 226 1.82 -3.49 17.44
C ALA A 226 3.28 -3.01 17.39
N ALA A 227 3.90 -2.99 16.21
CA ALA A 227 5.27 -2.51 16.03
C ALA A 227 5.43 -1.05 16.44
N VAL A 228 4.49 -0.19 16.06
CA VAL A 228 4.49 1.23 16.44
C VAL A 228 4.22 1.40 17.94
N GLU A 229 3.16 0.79 18.47
CA GLU A 229 2.78 0.95 19.89
C GLU A 229 3.82 0.37 20.85
N LEU A 230 4.40 -0.78 20.52
CA LEU A 230 5.46 -1.38 21.32
C LEU A 230 6.77 -0.59 21.20
N ALA A 231 7.09 -0.01 20.04
CA ALA A 231 8.24 0.89 19.93
C ALA A 231 8.08 2.14 20.82
N VAL A 232 6.88 2.74 20.85
CA VAL A 232 6.60 3.87 21.76
C VAL A 232 6.73 3.44 23.23
N SER A 233 6.11 2.32 23.60
CA SER A 233 6.10 1.80 24.97
C SER A 233 7.49 1.39 25.46
N TRP A 234 8.26 0.63 24.67
CA TRP A 234 9.57 0.11 25.06
C TRP A 234 10.65 1.18 25.17
N ASN A 235 10.48 2.31 24.49
CA ASN A 235 11.36 3.47 24.59
C ASN A 235 10.91 4.49 25.65
N GLY A 236 9.82 4.23 26.37
CA GLY A 236 9.35 5.09 27.47
C GLY A 236 8.80 6.44 27.01
N ILE A 237 8.31 6.53 25.78
CA ILE A 237 7.84 7.79 25.18
C ILE A 237 6.43 8.08 25.70
N THR A 238 6.33 8.91 26.73
CA THR A 238 5.04 9.23 27.38
C THR A 238 4.35 10.44 26.76
N ASP A 239 5.13 11.42 26.28
CA ASP A 239 4.63 12.68 25.70
C ASP A 239 3.82 12.49 24.41
N ALA A 240 3.98 11.36 23.73
CA ALA A 240 3.27 11.03 22.48
C ALA A 240 1.93 10.30 22.69
N ASN A 241 1.52 10.01 23.93
CA ASN A 241 0.32 9.22 24.24
C ASN A 241 -0.96 10.05 24.43
N TYR A 242 -0.89 11.35 24.21
CA TYR A 242 -2.04 12.25 24.32
C TYR A 242 -2.19 13.08 23.05
N VAL A 243 -3.42 13.46 22.74
CA VAL A 243 -3.70 14.41 21.65
C VAL A 243 -3.55 15.81 22.23
N SER A 244 -2.47 16.50 21.86
CA SER A 244 -2.13 17.81 22.42
C SER A 244 -2.14 18.95 21.41
N ASP A 245 -2.17 18.66 20.11
CA ASP A 245 -2.03 19.66 19.05
C ASP A 245 -3.06 19.47 17.93
N THR A 246 -3.46 20.57 17.31
CA THR A 246 -4.35 20.63 16.15
C THR A 246 -3.78 19.84 14.98
N ALA A 247 -2.44 19.83 14.83
CA ALA A 247 -1.74 19.03 13.82
C ALA A 247 -2.03 17.52 13.95
N GLN A 248 -2.40 17.03 15.14
CA GLN A 248 -2.79 15.63 15.36
C GLN A 248 -4.30 15.39 15.18
N VAL A 249 -5.13 16.40 15.46
CA VAL A 249 -6.60 16.30 15.33
C VAL A 249 -7.03 16.29 13.86
N LEU A 250 -6.36 17.08 13.01
CA LEU A 250 -6.66 17.17 11.58
C LEU A 250 -6.62 15.80 10.87
N PRO A 251 -5.50 15.05 10.87
CA PRO A 251 -5.46 13.76 10.22
C PRO A 251 -6.46 12.77 10.84
N LEU A 252 -6.67 12.82 12.16
CA LEU A 252 -7.63 11.96 12.86
C LEU A 252 -9.07 12.17 12.37
N LEU A 253 -9.53 13.43 12.31
CA LEU A 253 -10.88 13.76 11.85
C LEU A 253 -11.07 13.47 10.37
N VAL A 254 -10.05 13.74 9.55
CA VAL A 254 -10.10 13.42 8.11
C VAL A 254 -10.23 11.92 7.90
N SER A 255 -9.39 11.09 8.54
CA SER A 255 -9.48 9.63 8.44
C SER A 255 -10.84 9.09 8.89
N ALA A 256 -11.30 9.53 10.07
CA ALA A 256 -12.55 9.08 10.64
C ALA A 256 -13.75 9.51 9.78
N GLY A 257 -13.78 10.77 9.33
CA GLY A 257 -14.84 11.32 8.50
C GLY A 257 -14.94 10.62 7.15
N PHE A 258 -13.80 10.36 6.49
CA PHE A 258 -13.78 9.59 5.25
C PHE A 258 -14.30 8.16 5.49
N LEU A 259 -13.87 7.47 6.54
CA LEU A 259 -14.32 6.11 6.80
C LEU A 259 -15.83 6.05 7.10
N VAL A 260 -16.33 6.96 7.93
CA VAL A 260 -17.77 7.05 8.25
C VAL A 260 -18.59 7.33 6.99
N ARG A 261 -18.16 8.28 6.14
CA ARG A 261 -18.84 8.59 4.88
C ARG A 261 -18.93 7.36 3.96
N MET A 262 -17.82 6.64 3.82
CA MET A 262 -17.75 5.45 2.97
C MET A 262 -18.70 4.35 3.45
N LEU A 263 -18.69 4.07 4.75
CA LEU A 263 -19.59 3.08 5.35
C LEU A 263 -21.05 3.51 5.23
N PHE A 264 -21.35 4.79 5.49
CA PHE A 264 -22.70 5.32 5.37
C PHE A 264 -23.25 5.19 3.95
N LEU A 265 -22.48 5.58 2.92
CA LEU A 265 -22.90 5.47 1.53
C LEU A 265 -23.13 4.01 1.11
N HIS A 266 -22.28 3.09 1.58
CA HIS A 266 -22.46 1.66 1.32
C HIS A 266 -23.76 1.11 1.92
N PHE A 267 -24.02 1.38 3.21
CA PHE A 267 -25.24 0.90 3.86
C PHE A 267 -26.50 1.59 3.34
N ALA A 268 -26.44 2.90 3.05
CA ALA A 268 -27.57 3.62 2.47
C ALA A 268 -27.92 3.11 1.06
N ALA A 269 -26.91 2.74 0.25
CA ALA A 269 -27.15 2.11 -1.05
C ALA A 269 -27.76 0.71 -0.94
N ALA A 270 -27.38 -0.06 0.10
CA ALA A 270 -27.95 -1.38 0.38
C ALA A 270 -29.43 -1.29 0.83
N ASP A 271 -29.75 -0.32 1.69
CA ASP A 271 -31.13 -0.10 2.18
C ASP A 271 -32.06 0.44 1.08
N GLY A 272 -31.55 1.26 0.15
CA GLY A 272 -32.33 1.75 -1.00
C GLY A 272 -32.56 0.71 -2.10
N GLY A 273 -31.82 -0.40 -2.09
CA GLY A 273 -31.88 -1.47 -3.10
C GLY A 273 -32.77 -2.66 -2.73
N SER A 274 -33.41 -2.64 -1.56
CA SER A 274 -34.22 -3.78 -1.07
C SER A 274 -35.67 -3.82 -1.57
N ASP A 275 -36.11 -2.83 -2.36
CA ASP A 275 -37.45 -2.80 -2.98
C ASP A 275 -37.48 -3.27 -4.45
N SER A 276 -36.40 -3.83 -4.98
CA SER A 276 -36.40 -4.49 -6.29
C SER A 276 -35.81 -5.91 -6.19
N SER A 277 -36.62 -6.84 -5.71
CA SER A 277 -36.47 -8.25 -6.00
C SER A 277 -36.52 -8.48 -7.52
N GLU A 278 -35.59 -9.31 -8.03
CA GLU A 278 -35.43 -9.76 -9.43
C GLU A 278 -34.45 -8.91 -10.28
N ASP A 279 -33.14 -9.19 -10.17
CA ASP A 279 -32.19 -9.33 -11.31
C ASP A 279 -30.72 -9.41 -10.82
N GLU A 280 -30.38 -10.46 -10.08
CA GLU A 280 -28.98 -10.81 -9.76
C GLU A 280 -28.40 -11.90 -10.68
N SER A 281 -28.80 -11.90 -11.97
CA SER A 281 -28.21 -12.78 -12.99
C SER A 281 -27.50 -12.08 -14.14
N ASP A 282 -27.66 -10.76 -14.31
CA ASP A 282 -27.38 -10.15 -15.63
C ASP A 282 -26.19 -9.17 -15.68
N TYR A 283 -25.55 -8.87 -14.55
CA TYR A 283 -24.41 -7.93 -14.54
C TYR A 283 -23.13 -8.47 -15.20
N TRP A 284 -23.07 -9.78 -15.49
CA TRP A 284 -21.98 -10.39 -16.27
C TRP A 284 -22.34 -10.64 -17.76
N ALA A 285 -23.60 -10.42 -18.17
CA ALA A 285 -24.07 -10.69 -19.53
C ALA A 285 -23.78 -9.53 -20.51
N SER A 286 -23.65 -8.30 -20.02
CA SER A 286 -23.55 -7.10 -20.87
C SER A 286 -22.18 -6.86 -21.53
N HIS A 287 -21.21 -7.77 -21.37
CA HIS A 287 -19.92 -7.69 -22.07
C HIS A 287 -19.70 -8.79 -23.13
N SER A 288 -20.80 -9.37 -23.63
CA SER A 288 -20.80 -10.51 -24.55
C SER A 288 -21.47 -10.23 -25.91
N TYR A 289 -21.32 -9.04 -26.50
CA TYR A 289 -21.60 -8.84 -27.92
C TYR A 289 -20.61 -7.85 -28.56
N MET A 290 -19.47 -8.38 -28.98
CA MET A 290 -18.77 -7.94 -30.19
C MET A 290 -18.00 -9.15 -30.72
N THR A 291 -18.74 -10.00 -31.43
CA THR A 291 -18.16 -10.98 -32.35
C THR A 291 -17.40 -10.23 -33.43
N GLU A 292 -16.08 -10.35 -33.34
CA GLU A 292 -15.12 -10.53 -34.42
C GLU A 292 -15.80 -10.79 -35.79
N SER A 293 -15.92 -9.76 -36.63
CA SER A 293 -16.14 -9.94 -38.06
C SER A 293 -14.85 -10.49 -38.65
N GLN A 294 -14.90 -11.75 -39.08
CA GLN A 294 -13.87 -12.38 -39.90
C GLN A 294 -13.60 -11.55 -41.16
N GLY A 295 -12.34 -11.57 -41.60
CA GLY A 295 -11.91 -10.96 -42.85
C GLY A 295 -12.67 -11.55 -44.04
N GLY A 296 -13.40 -10.68 -44.74
CA GLY A 296 -13.86 -10.92 -46.11
C GLY A 296 -12.93 -10.22 -47.08
N LEU A 297 -12.49 -10.94 -48.10
CA LEU A 297 -11.80 -10.37 -49.28
C LEU A 297 -12.62 -9.21 -49.89
N PRO A 298 -11.97 -8.22 -50.52
CA PRO A 298 -12.69 -7.21 -51.27
C PRO A 298 -13.49 -7.84 -52.42
N PRO A 299 -14.69 -7.34 -52.73
CA PRO A 299 -15.53 -7.88 -53.80
C PRO A 299 -14.87 -7.70 -55.17
N ALA A 300 -14.99 -8.71 -56.02
CA ALA A 300 -14.53 -8.67 -57.41
C ALA A 300 -15.29 -7.59 -58.21
N PRO A 301 -14.63 -6.88 -59.15
CA PRO A 301 -15.30 -5.92 -60.00
C PRO A 301 -16.29 -6.61 -60.96
N PRO A 302 -17.38 -5.92 -61.34
CA PRO A 302 -18.41 -6.48 -62.21
C PRO A 302 -17.90 -6.73 -63.64
N PRO A 303 -18.44 -7.73 -64.36
CA PRO A 303 -18.04 -8.03 -65.72
C PRO A 303 -18.43 -6.90 -66.67
N THR A 304 -17.44 -6.38 -67.40
CA THR A 304 -17.64 -5.48 -68.53
C THR A 304 -18.22 -6.27 -69.69
N HIS A 305 -19.49 -6.05 -70.02
CA HIS A 305 -20.04 -6.47 -71.31
C HIS A 305 -19.41 -5.65 -72.44
N PRO A 306 -18.98 -6.29 -73.55
CA PRO A 306 -18.57 -5.57 -74.74
C PRO A 306 -19.82 -4.95 -75.39
N ARG A 307 -19.84 -3.63 -75.56
CA ARG A 307 -20.72 -3.00 -76.55
C ARG A 307 -20.04 -3.17 -77.92
N GLY A 308 -20.76 -3.83 -78.83
CA GLY A 308 -20.53 -3.70 -80.26
C GLY A 308 -20.93 -2.31 -80.76
#